data_AF-A0A182HVT2-F1
#
_entry.id   AF-A0A182HVT2-F1
#
_cell.length_a   1.000
_cell.length_b   1.000
_cell.length_c   1.000
_cell.angle_alpha   90.00
_cell.angle_beta   90.00
_cell.angle_gamma   90.00
#
_symmetry.space_group_name_H-M   'P 1'
#
loop_
_entity.id
_entity.type
_entity.pdbx_description
1 polymer ?
#
loop_
_entity_poly.entity_id
_entity_poly.type
_entity_poly.pdbx_seq_one_letter_code
_entity_poly.pdbx_strand_id
1 'polypeptide(L)'
;MVHPKVKRYIEAMKLYNECIAFSAKGSEERSLAYGNRSFICLKMERFEDCLQNIRLARESNYPKHLNEKLNLREKEAKQALSKARNQNATKVSPEVVEELQLSFPAHENAPQLANCLALGRNDQYGRHVVTNRKLKVGDVVMIEKPFVTVMMDTCQYVRCDFCQAERLFTLIPCEGCTVAMYCSEECISKAYGKYHRYECGVLRVMWTVLDRSGVIALRMLAIAIATFDNDLEKLKDHLDALDESKVDGFTMDWKKATPQDMLNTVHVLCTNQERRNIKELALRTFFTVVMHNDLLEWTELGPACEANPTASKLLLDLILRYLQIAECNHKLLICNSDNGLKSVM
;
A
#
# COMPACT_ATOMS: atom_id res chain seq x y z
N MET A 1 -16.63 26.66 13.49
CA MET A 1 -16.79 27.54 12.31
C MET A 1 -15.44 28.15 12.00
N VAL A 2 -14.83 27.82 10.86
CA VAL A 2 -13.50 28.35 10.48
C VAL A 2 -13.68 29.71 9.80
N HIS A 3 -12.80 30.68 10.09
CA HIS A 3 -12.90 32.04 9.57
C HIS A 3 -12.74 32.07 8.02
N PRO A 4 -13.55 32.84 7.25
CA PRO A 4 -13.57 32.83 5.78
C PRO A 4 -12.24 33.16 5.05
N LYS A 5 -11.25 33.67 5.78
CA LYS A 5 -9.91 33.99 5.24
C LYS A 5 -8.89 32.84 5.37
N VAL A 6 -9.23 31.77 6.09
CA VAL A 6 -8.33 30.62 6.27
C VAL A 6 -8.31 29.81 4.98
N LYS A 7 -7.15 29.79 4.31
CA LYS A 7 -6.94 29.03 3.09
C LYS A 7 -6.70 27.55 3.42
N ARG A 8 -7.66 26.68 3.09
CA ARG A 8 -7.60 25.23 3.36
C ARG A 8 -6.97 24.47 2.18
N TYR A 9 -5.75 24.85 1.80
CA TYR A 9 -5.09 24.33 0.60
C TYR A 9 -4.85 22.82 0.61
N ILE A 10 -4.46 22.25 1.75
CA ILE A 10 -4.23 20.80 1.89
C ILE A 10 -5.52 20.03 1.64
N GLU A 11 -6.63 20.47 2.21
CA GLU A 11 -7.91 19.80 2.03
C GLU A 11 -8.47 19.98 0.61
N ALA A 12 -8.32 21.17 0.03
CA ALA A 12 -8.69 21.39 -1.37
C ALA A 12 -7.89 20.47 -2.30
N MET A 13 -6.60 20.25 -2.03
CA MET A 13 -5.77 19.30 -2.78
C MET A 13 -6.28 17.87 -2.67
N LYS A 14 -6.72 17.42 -1.48
CA LYS A 14 -7.35 16.10 -1.30
C LYS A 14 -8.63 15.97 -2.14
N LEU A 15 -9.51 16.97 -2.11
CA LEU A 15 -10.74 16.99 -2.88
C LEU A 15 -10.48 17.00 -4.40
N TYR A 16 -9.44 17.70 -4.87
CA TYR A 16 -9.06 17.65 -6.28
C TYR A 16 -8.49 16.29 -6.67
N ASN A 17 -7.74 15.62 -5.81
CA ASN A 17 -7.27 14.25 -6.06
C ASN A 17 -8.43 13.26 -6.14
N GLU A 18 -9.40 13.38 -5.23
CA GLU A 18 -10.65 12.62 -5.29
C GLU A 18 -11.40 12.90 -6.60
N CYS A 19 -11.62 14.17 -6.96
CA CYS A 19 -12.24 14.55 -8.23
C CYS A 19 -11.52 13.92 -9.44
N ILE A 20 -10.18 13.91 -9.44
CA ILE A 20 -9.38 13.29 -10.50
C ILE A 20 -9.62 11.78 -10.56
N ALA A 21 -9.63 11.09 -9.42
CA ALA A 21 -9.89 9.66 -9.33
C ALA A 21 -11.30 9.28 -9.82
N PHE A 22 -12.29 10.14 -9.64
CA PHE A 22 -13.68 9.92 -10.08
C PHE A 22 -13.99 10.41 -11.50
N SER A 23 -13.13 11.22 -12.09
CA SER A 23 -13.29 11.76 -13.44
C SER A 23 -12.84 10.76 -14.52
N ALA A 24 -13.37 10.85 -15.74
CA ALA A 24 -12.90 10.02 -16.86
C ALA A 24 -11.57 10.53 -17.45
N LYS A 25 -10.77 9.63 -18.06
CA LYS A 25 -9.51 10.00 -18.73
C LYS A 25 -9.75 10.98 -19.86
N GLY A 26 -9.02 12.10 -19.84
CA GLY A 26 -9.16 13.17 -20.82
C GLY A 26 -10.44 14.00 -20.70
N SER A 27 -11.20 13.87 -19.62
CA SER A 27 -12.39 14.71 -19.38
C SER A 27 -12.04 16.14 -19.01
N GLU A 28 -12.95 17.06 -19.29
CA GLU A 28 -12.82 18.47 -18.92
C GLU A 28 -12.70 18.61 -17.39
N GLU A 29 -13.49 17.87 -16.61
CA GLU A 29 -13.46 17.86 -15.15
C GLU A 29 -12.08 17.48 -14.61
N ARG A 30 -11.46 16.44 -15.18
CA ARG A 30 -10.10 16.01 -14.81
C ARG A 30 -9.09 17.12 -15.09
N SER A 31 -9.19 17.73 -16.27
CA SER A 31 -8.30 18.81 -16.69
C SER A 31 -8.41 20.03 -15.76
N LEU A 32 -9.63 20.38 -15.37
CA LEU A 32 -9.92 21.49 -14.48
C LEU A 32 -9.39 21.21 -13.07
N ALA A 33 -9.53 19.97 -12.58
CA ALA A 33 -8.98 19.56 -11.30
C ALA A 33 -7.45 19.68 -11.26
N TYR A 34 -6.72 19.18 -12.27
CA TYR A 34 -5.27 19.41 -12.39
C TYR A 34 -4.92 20.91 -12.52
N GLY A 35 -5.72 21.66 -13.28
CA GLY A 35 -5.61 23.11 -13.37
C GLY A 35 -5.73 23.79 -12.00
N ASN A 36 -6.65 23.35 -11.14
CA ASN A 36 -6.82 23.88 -9.80
C ASN A 36 -5.72 23.42 -8.83
N ARG A 37 -5.23 22.18 -8.96
CA ARG A 37 -4.05 21.71 -8.20
C ARG A 37 -2.84 22.59 -8.49
N SER A 38 -2.56 22.91 -9.76
CA SER A 38 -1.43 23.79 -10.10
C SER A 38 -1.56 25.19 -9.49
N PHE A 39 -2.77 25.75 -9.38
CA PHE A 39 -3.00 27.00 -8.67
C PHE A 39 -2.57 26.92 -7.20
N ILE A 40 -2.98 25.85 -6.51
CA ILE A 40 -2.60 25.63 -5.12
C ILE A 40 -1.09 25.44 -5.00
N CYS A 41 -0.47 24.64 -5.86
CA CYS A 41 0.99 24.44 -5.87
C CYS A 41 1.73 25.77 -6.02
N LEU A 42 1.29 26.66 -6.92
CA LEU A 42 1.85 28.00 -7.06
C LEU A 42 1.72 28.81 -5.76
N LYS A 43 0.54 28.80 -5.13
CA LYS A 43 0.31 29.55 -3.87
C LYS A 43 1.06 28.99 -2.67
N MET A 44 1.52 27.74 -2.74
CA MET A 44 2.35 27.10 -1.73
C MET A 44 3.84 27.06 -2.13
N GLU A 45 4.24 27.79 -3.18
CA GLU A 45 5.62 27.87 -3.67
C GLU A 45 6.22 26.51 -4.09
N ARG A 46 5.37 25.54 -4.41
CA ARG A 46 5.75 24.22 -4.95
C ARG A 46 5.80 24.31 -6.48
N PHE A 47 6.81 25.00 -7.01
CA PHE A 47 6.83 25.39 -8.41
C PHE A 47 7.01 24.21 -9.38
N GLU A 48 7.81 23.20 -9.04
CA GLU A 48 7.96 21.97 -9.83
C GLU A 48 6.64 21.21 -9.91
N ASP A 49 5.96 21.02 -8.78
CA ASP A 49 4.65 20.36 -8.73
C ASP A 49 3.60 21.18 -9.49
N CYS A 50 3.68 22.51 -9.46
CA CYS A 50 2.82 23.38 -10.26
C CYS A 50 2.97 23.08 -11.76
N LEU A 51 4.21 22.98 -12.25
CA LEU A 51 4.48 22.67 -13.66
C LEU A 51 4.01 21.27 -14.04
N GLN A 52 4.20 20.28 -13.16
CA GLN A 52 3.70 18.93 -13.39
C GLN A 52 2.17 18.89 -13.53
N ASN A 53 1.45 19.61 -12.66
CA ASN A 53 -0.01 19.68 -12.74
C ASN A 53 -0.50 20.44 -14.00
N ILE A 54 0.23 21.47 -14.44
CA ILE A 54 -0.06 22.17 -15.70
C ILE A 54 0.07 21.21 -16.89
N ARG A 55 1.11 20.38 -16.91
CA ARG A 55 1.31 19.36 -17.93
C ARG A 55 0.13 18.38 -17.94
N LEU A 56 -0.21 17.80 -16.79
CA LEU A 56 -1.33 16.84 -16.66
C LEU A 56 -2.68 17.45 -17.05
N ALA A 57 -2.92 18.73 -16.73
CA ALA A 57 -4.11 19.45 -17.17
C ALA A 57 -4.20 19.51 -18.71
N ARG A 58 -3.10 19.89 -19.38
CA ARG A 58 -3.02 19.97 -20.85
C ARG A 58 -3.21 18.60 -21.51
N GLU A 59 -2.58 17.56 -20.97
CA GLU A 59 -2.74 16.17 -21.41
C GLU A 59 -4.17 15.65 -21.22
N SER A 60 -4.96 16.28 -20.33
CA SER A 60 -6.35 15.93 -20.05
C SER A 60 -7.40 16.79 -20.79
N ASN A 61 -7.04 17.46 -21.89
CA ASN A 61 -7.96 18.32 -22.67
C ASN A 61 -8.42 19.61 -21.96
N TYR A 62 -7.48 20.35 -21.33
CA TYR A 62 -7.80 21.61 -20.67
C TYR A 62 -8.54 22.62 -21.58
N PRO A 63 -9.61 23.29 -21.10
CA PRO A 63 -10.42 24.17 -21.94
C PRO A 63 -9.62 25.32 -22.56
N LYS A 64 -9.72 25.46 -23.89
CA LYS A 64 -8.96 26.47 -24.64
C LYS A 64 -9.20 27.90 -24.14
N HIS A 65 -10.44 28.22 -23.76
CA HIS A 65 -10.82 29.55 -23.25
C HIS A 65 -10.21 29.87 -21.87
N LEU A 66 -9.65 28.87 -21.16
CA LEU A 66 -8.97 29.04 -19.88
C LEU A 66 -7.44 28.97 -19.99
N ASN A 67 -6.89 28.71 -21.19
CA ASN A 67 -5.44 28.50 -21.37
C ASN A 67 -4.60 29.68 -20.92
N GLU A 68 -5.09 30.91 -21.07
CA GLU A 68 -4.36 32.11 -20.62
C GLU A 68 -4.04 32.05 -19.12
N LYS A 69 -4.99 31.59 -18.30
CA LYS A 69 -4.79 31.44 -16.84
C LYS A 69 -3.70 30.42 -16.54
N LEU A 70 -3.66 29.32 -17.29
CA LEU A 70 -2.68 28.26 -17.11
C LEU A 70 -1.28 28.71 -17.58
N ASN A 71 -1.21 29.42 -18.71
CA ASN A 71 0.03 29.96 -19.27
C ASN A 71 0.66 31.03 -18.37
N LEU A 72 -0.14 31.92 -17.80
CA LEU A 72 0.34 32.92 -16.85
C LEU A 72 0.97 32.25 -15.62
N ARG A 73 0.29 31.23 -15.08
CA ARG A 73 0.80 30.43 -13.96
C ARG A 73 2.09 29.69 -14.29
N GLU A 74 2.17 29.11 -15.49
CA GLU A 74 3.39 28.44 -15.95
C GLU A 74 4.57 29.41 -16.03
N LYS A 75 4.34 30.61 -16.58
CA LYS A 75 5.36 31.66 -16.66
C LYS A 75 5.83 32.07 -15.27
N GLU A 76 4.92 32.29 -14.33
CA GLU A 76 5.23 32.65 -12.94
C GLU A 76 6.08 31.58 -12.25
N ALA A 77 5.67 30.30 -12.34
CA ALA A 77 6.41 29.18 -11.76
C ALA A 77 7.82 29.03 -12.37
N LYS A 78 7.96 29.12 -13.70
CA LYS A 78 9.27 29.05 -14.37
C LYS A 78 10.18 30.21 -13.96
N GLN A 79 9.63 31.42 -13.85
CA GLN A 79 10.38 32.59 -13.40
C GLN A 79 10.85 32.42 -11.96
N ALA A 80 10.00 31.94 -11.06
CA ALA A 80 10.37 31.67 -9.67
C ALA A 80 11.51 30.65 -9.55
N LEU A 81 11.42 29.53 -10.29
CA LEU A 81 12.48 28.52 -10.35
C LEU A 81 13.81 29.06 -10.88
N SER A 82 13.76 29.89 -11.93
CA SER A 82 14.97 30.52 -12.48
C SER A 82 15.64 31.45 -11.46
N LYS A 83 14.84 32.22 -10.69
CA LYS A 83 15.35 33.09 -9.63
C LYS A 83 15.97 32.29 -8.50
N ALA A 84 15.30 31.23 -8.04
CA ALA A 84 15.79 30.35 -6.98
C ALA A 84 17.11 29.66 -7.39
N ARG A 85 17.21 29.18 -8.65
CA ARG A 85 18.44 28.57 -9.16
C ARG A 85 19.62 29.55 -9.19
N ASN A 86 19.36 30.81 -9.53
CA ASN A 86 20.38 31.86 -9.54
C ASN A 86 20.79 32.28 -8.11
N GLN A 87 19.91 32.12 -7.11
CA GLN A 87 20.19 32.41 -5.71
C GLN A 87 20.85 31.24 -4.96
N ASN A 88 20.55 30.00 -5.33
CA ASN A 88 21.01 28.78 -4.66
C ASN A 88 22.31 28.20 -5.23
N ALA A 89 23.09 28.98 -5.98
CA ALA A 89 24.41 28.58 -6.49
C ALA A 89 25.47 28.32 -5.39
N THR A 90 25.10 28.36 -4.10
CA THR A 90 26.08 28.24 -3.00
C THR A 90 25.64 27.45 -1.76
N LYS A 91 24.52 26.72 -1.74
CA LYS A 91 24.21 25.81 -0.61
C LYS A 91 23.02 24.91 -0.91
N VAL A 92 23.29 23.63 -1.18
CA VAL A 92 22.35 22.54 -0.89
C VAL A 92 23.17 21.42 -0.27
N SER A 93 23.16 21.35 1.06
CA SER A 93 23.47 20.10 1.75
C SER A 93 22.27 19.17 1.57
N PRO A 94 22.44 17.92 1.14
CA PRO A 94 21.35 16.96 1.14
C PRO A 94 20.77 16.86 2.56
N GLU A 95 19.44 16.88 2.70
CA GLU A 95 18.81 16.39 3.92
C GLU A 95 19.20 14.91 4.07
N VAL A 96 20.07 14.63 5.03
CA VAL A 96 20.41 13.26 5.40
C VAL A 96 19.24 12.71 6.17
N VAL A 97 18.39 11.92 5.52
CA VAL A 97 17.44 11.07 6.23
C VAL A 97 18.27 9.97 6.89
N GLU A 98 18.48 10.06 8.20
CA GLU A 98 19.14 8.99 8.96
C GLU A 98 18.28 7.73 8.88
N GLU A 99 18.76 6.72 8.15
CA GLU A 99 18.12 5.41 8.13
C GLU A 99 18.25 4.76 9.50
N LEU A 100 17.14 4.21 10.00
CA LEU A 100 17.12 3.48 11.26
C LEU A 100 18.05 2.26 11.15
N GLN A 101 18.91 2.07 12.16
CA GLN A 101 19.84 0.95 12.24
C GLN A 101 19.61 0.15 13.51
N LEU A 102 19.95 -1.15 13.49
CA LEU A 102 19.95 -1.98 14.69
C LEU A 102 20.97 -1.45 15.69
N SER A 103 20.57 -1.39 16.97
CA SER A 103 21.47 -0.97 18.06
C SER A 103 22.51 -2.03 18.43
N PHE A 104 22.35 -3.25 17.92
CA PHE A 104 23.22 -4.40 18.18
C PHE A 104 23.55 -5.12 16.86
N PRO A 105 24.60 -5.96 16.82
CA PRO A 105 24.91 -6.76 15.64
C PRO A 105 23.71 -7.59 15.20
N ALA A 106 23.51 -7.69 13.90
CA ALA A 106 22.43 -8.47 13.33
C ALA A 106 22.60 -9.97 13.62
N HIS A 107 21.48 -10.68 13.69
CA HIS A 107 21.45 -12.13 13.78
C HIS A 107 22.03 -12.76 12.51
N GLU A 108 22.74 -13.88 12.64
CA GLU A 108 23.50 -14.51 11.55
C GLU A 108 22.64 -14.76 10.30
N ASN A 109 21.42 -15.27 10.51
CA ASN A 109 20.48 -15.64 9.45
C ASN A 109 19.34 -14.61 9.25
N ALA A 110 19.28 -13.54 10.05
CA ALA A 110 18.20 -12.56 10.01
C ALA A 110 18.77 -11.14 10.18
N PRO A 111 19.23 -10.49 9.10
CA PRO A 111 19.85 -9.16 9.13
C PRO A 111 18.97 -8.07 9.76
N GLN A 112 17.65 -8.27 9.73
CA GLN A 112 16.66 -7.37 10.28
C GLN A 112 16.42 -7.54 11.80
N LEU A 113 16.99 -8.58 12.42
CA LEU A 113 16.88 -8.86 13.85
C LEU A 113 18.23 -8.65 14.53
N ALA A 114 18.22 -8.05 15.71
CA ALA A 114 19.40 -8.03 16.57
C ALA A 114 19.71 -9.44 17.09
N ASN A 115 20.99 -9.82 17.14
CA ASN A 115 21.45 -11.12 17.65
C ASN A 115 21.15 -11.38 19.13
N CYS A 116 20.68 -10.34 19.84
CA CYS A 116 20.24 -10.45 21.22
C CYS A 116 18.81 -10.98 21.38
N LEU A 117 18.07 -11.15 20.29
CA LEU A 117 16.73 -11.75 20.27
C LEU A 117 16.81 -13.26 20.09
N ALA A 118 15.95 -13.99 20.79
CA ALA A 118 15.80 -15.44 20.68
C ALA A 118 14.32 -15.83 20.70
N LEU A 119 13.97 -16.92 20.01
CA LEU A 119 12.63 -17.50 20.05
C LEU A 119 12.48 -18.35 21.31
N GLY A 120 11.47 -18.03 22.12
CA GLY A 120 11.00 -18.84 23.23
C GLY A 120 9.66 -19.51 22.90
N ARG A 121 9.35 -20.59 23.62
CA ARG A 121 8.03 -21.23 23.61
C ARG A 121 7.63 -21.65 25.02
N ASN A 122 6.41 -21.35 25.42
CA ASN A 122 5.79 -21.86 26.65
C ASN A 122 4.26 -21.94 26.51
N ASP A 123 3.60 -22.55 27.48
CA ASP A 123 2.15 -22.79 27.44
C ASP A 123 1.32 -21.50 27.57
N GLN A 124 1.87 -20.47 28.23
CA GLN A 124 1.17 -19.21 28.48
C GLN A 124 1.11 -18.31 27.24
N TYR A 125 2.24 -18.15 26.55
CA TYR A 125 2.39 -17.19 25.44
C TYR A 125 2.52 -17.88 24.08
N GLY A 126 2.66 -19.22 24.03
CA GLY A 126 3.03 -19.91 22.81
C GLY A 126 4.43 -19.49 22.36
N ARG A 127 4.61 -19.29 21.05
CA ARG A 127 5.84 -18.71 20.47
C ARG A 127 5.95 -17.23 20.85
N HIS A 128 7.09 -16.83 21.39
CA HIS A 128 7.35 -15.45 21.81
C HIS A 128 8.83 -15.11 21.62
N VAL A 129 9.15 -13.82 21.53
CA VAL A 129 10.54 -13.34 21.40
C VAL A 129 11.03 -12.91 22.78
N VAL A 130 12.20 -13.40 23.17
CA VAL A 130 12.92 -13.02 24.40
C VAL A 130 14.25 -12.36 24.04
N THR A 131 14.83 -11.64 24.99
CA THR A 131 16.18 -11.09 24.84
C THR A 131 17.17 -11.78 25.79
N ASN A 132 18.40 -11.99 25.33
CA ASN A 132 19.50 -12.51 26.14
C ASN A 132 20.29 -11.40 26.88
N ARG A 133 19.83 -10.14 26.80
CA ARG A 133 20.49 -9.01 27.47
C ARG A 133 19.52 -7.95 27.94
N LYS A 134 20.01 -7.03 28.77
CA LYS A 134 19.24 -5.83 29.16
C LYS A 134 19.20 -4.84 28.01
N LEU A 135 18.00 -4.43 27.63
CA LEU A 135 17.75 -3.36 26.65
C LEU A 135 17.53 -2.03 27.38
N LYS A 136 17.85 -0.92 26.70
CA LYS A 136 17.59 0.45 27.12
C LYS A 136 16.51 1.06 26.23
N VAL A 137 15.82 2.07 26.77
CA VAL A 137 14.88 2.88 25.99
C VAL A 137 15.61 3.47 24.77
N GLY A 138 15.04 3.26 23.58
CA GLY A 138 15.63 3.70 22.31
C GLY A 138 16.46 2.64 21.58
N ASP A 139 16.74 1.48 22.19
CA ASP A 139 17.40 0.39 21.48
C ASP A 139 16.49 -0.19 20.38
N VAL A 140 17.01 -0.26 19.15
CA VAL A 140 16.35 -0.85 17.99
C VAL A 140 16.81 -2.31 17.86
N VAL A 141 15.90 -3.25 18.07
CA VAL A 141 16.19 -4.69 18.06
C VAL A 141 15.61 -5.44 16.87
N MET A 142 14.71 -4.83 16.12
CA MET A 142 14.07 -5.42 14.94
C MET A 142 13.65 -4.32 13.95
N ILE A 143 13.91 -4.52 12.66
CA ILE A 143 13.52 -3.62 11.57
C ILE A 143 12.82 -4.43 10.47
N GLU A 144 11.55 -4.72 10.67
CA GLU A 144 10.80 -5.58 9.76
C GLU A 144 10.16 -4.78 8.61
N LYS A 145 10.25 -5.31 7.38
CA LYS A 145 9.42 -4.82 6.28
C LYS A 145 8.12 -5.62 6.25
N PRO A 146 6.95 -4.97 6.21
CA PRO A 146 5.67 -5.68 6.15
C PRO A 146 5.56 -6.51 4.86
N PHE A 147 5.03 -7.72 4.96
CA PHE A 147 4.71 -8.56 3.80
C PHE A 147 3.64 -7.91 2.91
N VAL A 148 2.60 -7.32 3.54
CA VAL A 148 1.53 -6.58 2.88
C VAL A 148 1.31 -5.25 3.59
N THR A 149 1.09 -4.20 2.80
CA THR A 149 0.59 -2.90 3.26
C THR A 149 -0.65 -2.50 2.49
N VAL A 150 -1.70 -2.10 3.19
CA VAL A 150 -2.92 -1.53 2.60
C VAL A 150 -3.09 -0.08 3.04
N MET A 151 -3.56 0.76 2.12
CA MET A 151 -3.79 2.18 2.39
C MET A 151 -5.09 2.37 3.15
N MET A 152 -5.03 2.94 4.37
CA MET A 152 -6.24 3.38 5.06
C MET A 152 -7.00 4.43 4.23
N ASP A 153 -8.32 4.42 4.31
CA ASP A 153 -9.24 5.40 3.72
C ASP A 153 -8.79 6.87 3.95
N THR A 154 -8.38 7.19 5.18
CA THR A 154 -7.87 8.52 5.58
C THR A 154 -6.57 8.94 4.86
N CYS A 155 -5.83 7.98 4.31
CA CYS A 155 -4.59 8.18 3.56
C CYS A 155 -4.77 8.07 2.05
N GLN A 156 -5.95 7.63 1.57
CA GLN A 156 -6.30 7.66 0.16
C GLN A 156 -6.23 9.10 -0.35
N TYR A 157 -5.90 9.27 -1.63
CA TYR A 157 -5.74 10.57 -2.28
C TYR A 157 -4.63 11.47 -1.68
N VAL A 158 -3.82 10.95 -0.75
CA VAL A 158 -2.68 11.66 -0.12
C VAL A 158 -1.36 10.94 -0.40
N ARG A 159 -1.38 9.61 -0.37
CA ARG A 159 -0.21 8.76 -0.54
C ARG A 159 -0.31 7.89 -1.79
N CYS A 160 0.85 7.52 -2.32
CA CYS A 160 0.93 6.56 -3.42
C CYS A 160 0.57 5.16 -2.91
N ASP A 161 -0.36 4.47 -3.56
CA ASP A 161 -0.82 3.14 -3.16
C ASP A 161 0.29 2.07 -3.23
N PHE A 162 1.34 2.30 -4.01
CA PHE A 162 2.49 1.41 -4.11
C PHE A 162 3.59 1.76 -3.10
N CYS A 163 4.27 2.89 -3.28
CA CYS A 163 5.45 3.23 -2.48
C CYS A 163 5.14 3.84 -1.11
N GLN A 164 3.85 4.08 -0.79
CA GLN A 164 3.35 4.70 0.44
C GLN A 164 3.85 6.12 0.71
N ALA A 165 4.68 6.69 -0.16
CA ALA A 165 5.18 8.04 -0.01
C ALA A 165 4.02 9.04 -0.11
N GLU A 166 4.06 10.06 0.76
CA GLU A 166 3.14 11.19 0.68
C GLU A 166 3.45 12.01 -0.57
N ARG A 167 2.45 12.09 -1.45
CA ARG A 167 2.57 12.64 -2.81
C ARG A 167 1.34 13.47 -3.17
N LEU A 168 0.73 14.09 -2.15
CA LEU A 168 -0.51 14.87 -2.22
C LEU A 168 -0.61 15.78 -3.46
N PHE A 169 0.49 16.39 -3.89
CA PHE A 169 0.52 17.35 -5.00
C PHE A 169 0.74 16.74 -6.39
N THR A 170 1.12 15.47 -6.48
CA THR A 170 1.57 14.84 -7.75
C THR A 170 0.91 13.49 -8.06
N LEU A 171 -0.02 13.03 -7.24
CA LEU A 171 -0.74 11.78 -7.48
C LEU A 171 -1.47 11.78 -8.84
N ILE A 172 -1.43 10.64 -9.52
CA ILE A 172 -2.18 10.28 -10.72
C ILE A 172 -3.10 9.09 -10.41
N PRO A 173 -4.33 9.04 -10.94
CA PRO A 173 -5.28 8.00 -10.59
C PRO A 173 -5.00 6.69 -11.33
N CYS A 174 -5.44 5.57 -10.76
CA CYS A 174 -5.73 4.39 -11.58
C CYS A 174 -6.85 4.73 -12.58
N GLU A 175 -6.76 4.23 -13.80
CA GLU A 175 -7.83 4.42 -14.79
C GLU A 175 -8.95 3.37 -14.69
N GLY A 176 -8.71 2.27 -13.96
CA GLY A 176 -9.68 1.18 -13.78
C GLY A 176 -10.48 1.24 -12.48
N CYS A 177 -10.12 2.10 -11.53
CA CYS A 177 -10.85 2.25 -10.27
C CYS A 177 -10.75 3.68 -9.73
N THR A 178 -11.60 4.00 -8.75
CA THR A 178 -11.66 5.32 -8.10
C THR A 178 -10.92 5.39 -6.76
N VAL A 179 -10.23 4.32 -6.36
CA VAL A 179 -9.62 4.17 -5.04
C VAL A 179 -8.11 4.43 -5.07
N ALA A 180 -7.39 3.75 -5.96
CA ALA A 180 -5.94 3.78 -5.98
C ALA A 180 -5.40 4.99 -6.77
N MET A 181 -4.40 5.67 -6.20
CA MET A 181 -3.60 6.67 -6.90
C MET A 181 -2.10 6.42 -6.68
N TYR A 182 -1.29 6.90 -7.61
CA TYR A 182 0.14 6.60 -7.68
C TYR A 182 0.96 7.86 -7.96
N CYS A 183 2.24 7.85 -7.65
CA CYS A 183 3.12 8.99 -7.92
C CYS A 183 3.77 8.95 -9.31
N SER A 184 3.68 7.82 -10.02
CA SER A 184 4.31 7.59 -11.32
C SER A 184 3.69 6.38 -12.02
N GLU A 185 3.84 6.34 -13.34
CA GLU A 185 3.53 5.17 -14.18
C GLU A 185 4.31 3.92 -13.74
N GLU A 186 5.54 4.10 -13.24
CA GLU A 186 6.33 3.01 -12.68
C GLU A 186 5.64 2.39 -11.45
N CYS A 187 5.13 3.22 -10.53
CA CYS A 187 4.36 2.74 -9.38
C CYS A 187 3.05 2.06 -9.79
N ILE A 188 2.37 2.57 -10.84
CA ILE A 188 1.17 1.92 -11.42
C ILE A 188 1.55 0.51 -11.91
N SER A 189 2.59 0.41 -12.73
CA SER A 189 3.04 -0.86 -13.32
C SER A 189 3.46 -1.87 -12.25
N LYS A 190 4.23 -1.44 -11.24
CA LYS A 190 4.64 -2.30 -10.13
C LYS A 190 3.47 -2.74 -9.26
N ALA A 191 2.50 -1.86 -8.99
CA ALA A 191 1.29 -2.23 -8.24
C ALA A 191 0.45 -3.24 -9.03
N TYR A 192 0.23 -2.98 -10.32
CA TYR A 192 -0.52 -3.88 -11.20
C TYR A 192 0.08 -5.28 -11.23
N GLY A 193 1.41 -5.38 -11.44
CA GLY A 193 2.10 -6.67 -11.49
C GLY A 193 2.18 -7.41 -10.15
N LYS A 194 1.98 -6.74 -9.01
CA LYS A 194 2.05 -7.37 -7.68
C LYS A 194 0.71 -7.70 -7.05
N TYR A 195 -0.29 -6.83 -7.21
CA TYR A 195 -1.56 -6.99 -6.50
C TYR A 195 -2.75 -6.30 -7.19
N HIS A 196 -2.54 -5.12 -7.76
CA HIS A 196 -3.66 -4.26 -8.16
C HIS A 196 -4.48 -4.84 -9.32
N ARG A 197 -3.90 -5.73 -10.13
CA ARG A 197 -4.61 -6.48 -11.18
C ARG A 197 -5.83 -7.25 -10.65
N TYR A 198 -5.72 -7.82 -9.45
CA TYR A 198 -6.80 -8.56 -8.79
C TYR A 198 -7.65 -7.70 -7.85
N GLU A 199 -7.15 -6.51 -7.50
CA GLU A 199 -7.89 -5.59 -6.63
C GLU A 199 -8.75 -4.59 -7.40
N CYS A 200 -8.32 -4.16 -8.59
CA CYS A 200 -8.84 -2.95 -9.24
C CYS A 200 -10.37 -2.92 -9.35
N GLY A 201 -10.99 -4.01 -9.81
CA GLY A 201 -12.44 -4.10 -9.99
C GLY A 201 -13.24 -4.21 -8.69
N VAL A 202 -12.61 -4.67 -7.60
CA VAL A 202 -13.31 -5.03 -6.36
C VAL A 202 -12.99 -4.11 -5.18
N LEU A 203 -11.86 -3.39 -5.22
CA LEU A 203 -11.29 -2.69 -4.07
C LEU A 203 -12.27 -1.75 -3.37
N ARG A 204 -13.13 -1.06 -4.13
CA ARG A 204 -14.13 -0.16 -3.55
C ARG A 204 -15.23 -0.90 -2.79
N VAL A 205 -15.72 -2.02 -3.34
CA VAL A 205 -16.70 -2.89 -2.67
C VAL A 205 -16.08 -3.46 -1.41
N MET A 206 -14.82 -3.92 -1.49
CA MET A 206 -14.09 -4.47 -0.35
C MET A 206 -13.98 -3.47 0.81
N TRP A 207 -13.63 -2.21 0.54
CA TRP A 207 -13.63 -1.16 1.57
C TRP A 207 -15.00 -0.82 2.15
N THR A 208 -16.08 -1.08 1.41
CA THR A 208 -17.44 -0.73 1.81
C THR A 208 -18.13 -1.85 2.60
N VAL A 209 -17.91 -3.09 2.17
CA VAL A 209 -18.61 -4.28 2.67
C VAL A 209 -17.78 -5.03 3.71
N LEU A 210 -16.46 -5.01 3.58
CA LEU A 210 -15.54 -5.69 4.48
C LEU A 210 -14.82 -4.68 5.37
N ASP A 211 -14.31 -5.18 6.49
CA ASP A 211 -13.39 -4.40 7.32
C ASP A 211 -12.00 -4.33 6.67
N ARG A 212 -11.06 -3.69 7.37
CA ARG A 212 -9.65 -3.61 6.95
C ARG A 212 -9.03 -4.98 6.71
N SER A 213 -9.44 -6.00 7.46
CA SER A 213 -8.93 -7.36 7.36
C SER A 213 -9.27 -7.97 6.01
N GLY A 214 -10.45 -7.65 5.45
CA GLY A 214 -10.84 -8.04 4.10
C GLY A 214 -9.90 -7.52 3.02
N VAL A 215 -9.55 -6.23 3.07
CA VAL A 215 -8.64 -5.62 2.09
C VAL A 215 -7.21 -6.16 2.25
N ILE A 216 -6.76 -6.41 3.48
CA ILE A 216 -5.47 -7.07 3.73
C ILE A 216 -5.46 -8.49 3.14
N ALA A 217 -6.52 -9.27 3.38
CA ALA A 217 -6.64 -10.63 2.86
C ALA A 217 -6.65 -10.66 1.32
N LEU A 218 -7.37 -9.74 0.69
CA LEU A 218 -7.36 -9.58 -0.76
C LEU A 218 -5.95 -9.27 -1.28
N ARG A 219 -5.22 -8.34 -0.64
CA ARG A 219 -3.85 -8.00 -1.05
C ARG A 219 -2.87 -9.15 -0.83
N MET A 220 -3.02 -9.90 0.26
CA MET A 220 -2.27 -11.12 0.54
C MET A 220 -2.51 -12.17 -0.55
N LEU A 221 -3.76 -12.39 -0.94
CA LEU A 221 -4.15 -13.30 -2.01
C LEU A 221 -3.53 -12.89 -3.35
N ALA A 222 -3.65 -11.61 -3.71
CA ALA A 222 -3.12 -11.09 -4.96
C ALA A 222 -1.58 -11.25 -5.04
N ILE A 223 -0.86 -10.97 -3.94
CA ILE A 223 0.59 -11.19 -3.85
C ILE A 223 0.94 -12.67 -3.90
N ALA A 224 0.17 -13.55 -3.26
CA ALA A 224 0.39 -14.99 -3.32
C ALA A 224 0.26 -15.50 -4.77
N ILE A 225 -0.78 -15.09 -5.50
CA ILE A 225 -0.97 -15.44 -6.92
C ILE A 225 0.17 -14.90 -7.78
N ALA A 226 0.54 -13.63 -7.61
CA ALA A 226 1.63 -13.00 -8.36
C ALA A 226 3.00 -13.64 -8.08
N THR A 227 3.21 -14.22 -6.90
CA THR A 227 4.46 -14.93 -6.52
C THR A 227 4.67 -16.21 -7.34
N PHE A 228 3.61 -16.78 -7.91
CA PHE A 228 3.66 -17.95 -8.80
C PHE A 228 3.34 -17.56 -10.25
N ASP A 229 3.80 -16.38 -10.69
CA ASP A 229 3.63 -15.89 -12.06
C ASP A 229 2.16 -15.77 -12.51
N ASN A 230 1.24 -15.57 -11.56
CA ASN A 230 -0.21 -15.57 -11.78
C ASN A 230 -0.80 -16.94 -12.19
N ASP A 231 -0.13 -18.03 -11.82
CA ASP A 231 -0.53 -19.40 -12.09
C ASP A 231 -1.10 -20.06 -10.83
N LEU A 232 -2.42 -20.24 -10.82
CA LEU A 232 -3.14 -20.84 -9.69
C LEU A 232 -2.77 -22.31 -9.48
N GLU A 233 -2.41 -23.05 -10.53
CA GLU A 233 -2.03 -24.46 -10.39
C GLU A 233 -0.65 -24.58 -9.75
N LYS A 234 0.32 -23.74 -10.15
CA LYS A 234 1.63 -23.70 -9.48
C LYS A 234 1.52 -23.31 -8.01
N LEU A 235 0.68 -22.32 -7.69
CA LEU A 235 0.40 -21.95 -6.30
C LEU A 235 -0.20 -23.13 -5.54
N LYS A 236 -1.16 -23.83 -6.15
CA LYS A 236 -1.80 -25.00 -5.55
C LYS A 236 -0.79 -26.11 -5.26
N ASP A 237 -0.01 -26.51 -6.27
CA ASP A 237 0.96 -27.60 -6.17
C ASP A 237 2.02 -27.31 -5.11
N HIS A 238 2.46 -26.05 -5.03
CA HIS A 238 3.37 -25.60 -3.98
C HIS A 238 2.77 -25.73 -2.58
N LEU A 239 1.52 -25.29 -2.40
CA LEU A 239 0.84 -25.36 -1.10
C LEU A 239 0.51 -26.80 -0.69
N ASP A 240 0.13 -27.66 -1.64
CA ASP A 240 -0.12 -29.08 -1.37
C ASP A 240 1.16 -29.82 -0.96
N ALA A 241 2.31 -29.40 -1.49
CA ALA A 241 3.62 -29.96 -1.14
C ALA A 241 4.23 -29.35 0.14
N LEU A 242 3.64 -28.26 0.68
CA LEU A 242 4.19 -27.53 1.80
C LEU A 242 3.94 -28.26 3.13
N ASP A 243 5.01 -28.68 3.79
CA ASP A 243 4.94 -29.14 5.18
C ASP A 243 4.88 -27.93 6.14
N GLU A 244 3.66 -27.45 6.41
CA GLU A 244 3.42 -26.27 7.28
C GLU A 244 4.13 -26.41 8.64
N SER A 245 4.32 -27.63 9.17
CA SER A 245 4.94 -27.87 10.48
C SER A 245 6.44 -27.55 10.52
N LYS A 246 7.09 -27.50 9.35
CA LYS A 246 8.53 -27.18 9.20
C LYS A 246 8.79 -25.72 8.87
N VAL A 247 7.75 -24.93 8.63
CA VAL A 247 7.89 -23.51 8.30
C VAL A 247 8.04 -22.69 9.59
N ASP A 248 9.23 -22.13 9.79
CA ASP A 248 9.51 -21.21 10.90
C ASP A 248 10.30 -19.99 10.40
N GLY A 249 9.61 -18.84 10.37
CA GLY A 249 10.21 -17.56 9.98
C GLY A 249 11.31 -17.10 10.93
N PHE A 250 11.42 -17.61 12.15
CA PHE A 250 12.51 -17.24 13.06
C PHE A 250 13.83 -17.96 12.71
N THR A 251 13.75 -19.20 12.21
CA THR A 251 14.93 -20.01 11.88
C THR A 251 15.32 -19.93 10.40
N MET A 252 14.49 -19.29 9.57
CA MET A 252 14.74 -19.10 8.14
C MET A 252 16.02 -18.26 7.89
N ASP A 253 16.76 -18.59 6.83
CA ASP A 253 17.85 -17.75 6.33
C ASP A 253 17.31 -16.61 5.45
N TRP A 254 17.01 -15.48 6.09
CA TRP A 254 16.48 -14.28 5.44
C TRP A 254 17.45 -13.62 4.47
N LYS A 255 18.73 -13.99 4.47
CA LYS A 255 19.68 -13.54 3.44
C LYS A 255 19.44 -14.22 2.09
N LYS A 256 18.76 -15.37 2.10
CA LYS A 256 18.49 -16.19 0.91
C LYS A 256 17.00 -16.41 0.65
N ALA A 257 16.13 -15.94 1.55
CA ALA A 257 14.70 -16.11 1.44
C ALA A 257 14.17 -15.58 0.11
N THR A 258 13.49 -16.45 -0.62
CA THR A 258 12.77 -16.11 -1.85
C THR A 258 11.39 -15.53 -1.52
N PRO A 259 10.70 -14.91 -2.48
CA PRO A 259 9.30 -14.52 -2.32
C PRO A 259 8.38 -15.67 -1.90
N GLN A 260 8.65 -16.90 -2.36
CA GLN A 260 7.92 -18.10 -1.98
C GLN A 260 8.19 -18.48 -0.52
N ASP A 261 9.45 -18.40 -0.07
CA ASP A 261 9.78 -18.65 1.34
C ASP A 261 9.09 -17.64 2.26
N MET A 262 9.10 -16.35 1.88
CA MET A 262 8.39 -15.31 2.62
C MET A 262 6.87 -15.58 2.66
N LEU A 263 6.27 -15.95 1.53
CA LEU A 263 4.85 -16.33 1.49
C LEU A 263 4.57 -17.51 2.42
N ASN A 264 5.41 -18.54 2.44
CA ASN A 264 5.24 -19.70 3.31
C ASN A 264 5.17 -19.27 4.78
N THR A 265 6.09 -18.41 5.23
CA THR A 265 6.09 -17.91 6.61
C THR A 265 4.81 -17.18 6.99
N VAL A 266 4.18 -16.51 6.01
CA VAL A 266 2.91 -15.80 6.21
C VAL A 266 1.72 -16.76 6.13
N HIS A 267 1.76 -17.76 5.25
CA HIS A 267 0.68 -18.73 5.05
C HIS A 267 0.42 -19.60 6.29
N VAL A 268 1.47 -19.86 7.08
CA VAL A 268 1.40 -20.63 8.33
C VAL A 268 1.12 -19.77 9.58
N LEU A 269 0.82 -18.48 9.41
CA LEU A 269 0.45 -17.63 10.53
C LEU A 269 -0.87 -18.08 11.16
N CYS A 270 -1.02 -17.75 12.45
CA CYS A 270 -2.15 -18.22 13.23
C CYS A 270 -3.48 -17.68 12.70
N THR A 271 -4.45 -18.57 12.47
CA THR A 271 -5.83 -18.24 12.08
C THR A 271 -6.78 -18.11 13.28
N ASN A 272 -6.40 -18.71 14.41
CA ASN A 272 -7.24 -18.96 15.59
C ASN A 272 -8.57 -19.67 15.25
N GLN A 273 -8.67 -20.38 14.13
CA GLN A 273 -9.93 -20.97 13.66
C GLN A 273 -10.61 -21.82 14.73
N GLU A 274 -9.87 -22.71 15.40
CA GLU A 274 -10.38 -23.62 16.44
C GLU A 274 -10.86 -22.91 17.72
N ARG A 275 -10.53 -21.62 17.90
CA ARG A 275 -10.95 -20.81 19.05
C ARG A 275 -12.20 -19.98 18.77
N ARG A 276 -12.65 -19.93 17.51
CA ARG A 276 -13.77 -19.07 17.08
C ARG A 276 -15.09 -19.79 17.29
N ASN A 277 -16.11 -19.02 17.68
CA ASN A 277 -17.45 -19.58 17.81
C ASN A 277 -18.15 -19.72 16.44
N ILE A 278 -19.26 -20.46 16.39
CA ILE A 278 -19.97 -20.74 15.14
C ILE A 278 -20.47 -19.47 14.42
N LYS A 279 -20.86 -18.41 15.15
CA LYS A 279 -21.32 -17.16 14.54
C LYS A 279 -20.16 -16.43 13.86
N GLU A 280 -18.99 -16.43 14.51
CA GLU A 280 -17.76 -15.87 13.96
C GLU A 280 -17.30 -16.62 12.71
N LEU A 281 -17.38 -17.96 12.72
CA LEU A 281 -17.05 -18.77 11.55
C LEU A 281 -18.03 -18.51 10.40
N ALA A 282 -19.33 -18.50 10.68
CA ALA A 282 -20.37 -18.22 9.67
C ALA A 282 -20.20 -16.85 9.01
N LEU A 283 -19.88 -15.80 9.80
CA LEU A 283 -19.64 -14.46 9.26
C LEU A 283 -18.43 -14.44 8.31
N ARG A 284 -17.34 -15.16 8.65
CA ARG A 284 -16.15 -15.26 7.79
C ARG A 284 -16.45 -16.01 6.51
N THR A 285 -17.16 -17.13 6.60
CA THR A 285 -17.62 -17.86 5.42
C THR A 285 -18.48 -16.98 4.50
N PHE A 286 -19.38 -16.18 5.06
CA PHE A 286 -20.16 -15.22 4.29
C PHE A 286 -19.27 -14.22 3.54
N PHE A 287 -18.31 -13.59 4.23
CA PHE A 287 -17.38 -12.65 3.60
C PHE A 287 -16.45 -13.31 2.58
N THR A 288 -16.02 -14.54 2.82
CA THR A 288 -15.27 -15.35 1.85
C THR A 288 -16.06 -15.53 0.57
N VAL A 289 -17.33 -15.91 0.66
CA VAL A 289 -18.18 -16.13 -0.53
C VAL A 289 -18.41 -14.83 -1.29
N VAL A 290 -18.66 -13.72 -0.59
CA VAL A 290 -18.80 -12.40 -1.23
C VAL A 290 -17.52 -12.03 -1.98
N MET A 291 -16.36 -12.12 -1.33
CA MET A 291 -15.08 -11.78 -1.97
C MET A 291 -14.75 -12.70 -3.14
N HIS A 292 -15.01 -14.00 -3.00
CA HIS A 292 -14.82 -14.96 -4.08
C HIS A 292 -15.67 -14.60 -5.30
N ASN A 293 -16.97 -14.34 -5.10
CA ASN A 293 -17.87 -13.99 -6.20
C ASN A 293 -17.46 -12.67 -6.88
N ASP A 294 -17.13 -11.64 -6.11
CA ASP A 294 -16.66 -10.37 -6.66
C ASP A 294 -15.35 -10.54 -7.47
N LEU A 295 -14.43 -11.38 -6.99
CA LEU A 295 -13.19 -11.69 -7.71
C LEU A 295 -13.45 -12.42 -9.04
N LEU A 296 -14.41 -13.36 -9.06
CA LEU A 296 -14.77 -14.05 -10.30
C LEU A 296 -15.47 -13.10 -11.29
N GLU A 297 -16.34 -12.21 -10.82
CA GLU A 297 -17.09 -11.32 -11.70
C GLU A 297 -16.23 -10.18 -12.26
N TRP A 298 -15.35 -9.60 -11.45
CA TRP A 298 -14.68 -8.33 -11.76
C TRP A 298 -13.19 -8.45 -12.07
N THR A 299 -12.65 -9.67 -12.14
CA THR A 299 -11.24 -9.91 -12.46
C THR A 299 -11.07 -11.05 -13.45
N GLU A 300 -9.85 -11.18 -13.98
CA GLU A 300 -9.48 -12.29 -14.85
C GLU A 300 -9.47 -13.67 -14.17
N LEU A 301 -9.65 -13.73 -12.84
CA LEU A 301 -9.78 -14.99 -12.11
C LEU A 301 -11.09 -15.71 -12.45
N GLY A 302 -12.14 -14.99 -12.88
CA GLY A 302 -13.42 -15.56 -13.30
C GLY A 302 -13.28 -16.64 -14.36
N PRO A 303 -12.85 -16.27 -15.58
CA PRO A 303 -12.65 -17.25 -16.66
C PRO A 303 -11.66 -18.36 -16.30
N ALA A 304 -10.61 -18.06 -15.52
CA ALA A 304 -9.64 -19.05 -15.08
C ALA A 304 -10.26 -20.11 -14.15
N CYS A 305 -11.13 -19.69 -13.24
CA CYS A 305 -11.82 -20.58 -12.29
C CYS A 305 -13.01 -21.31 -12.91
N GLU A 306 -13.71 -20.71 -13.87
CA GLU A 306 -14.76 -21.39 -14.64
C GLU A 306 -14.22 -22.60 -15.41
N ALA A 307 -13.03 -22.44 -16.00
CA ALA A 307 -12.33 -23.53 -16.70
C ALA A 307 -11.78 -24.62 -15.76
N ASN A 308 -11.64 -24.33 -14.46
CA ASN A 308 -10.99 -25.20 -13.49
C ASN A 308 -11.66 -25.09 -12.09
N PRO A 309 -12.60 -25.99 -11.76
CA PRO A 309 -13.27 -26.01 -10.45
C PRO A 309 -12.33 -26.14 -9.25
N THR A 310 -11.18 -26.79 -9.46
CA THR A 310 -10.15 -26.93 -8.41
C THR A 310 -9.51 -25.59 -8.08
N ALA A 311 -9.26 -24.75 -9.09
CA ALA A 311 -8.75 -23.39 -8.90
C ALA A 311 -9.77 -22.49 -8.19
N SER A 312 -11.07 -22.63 -8.49
CA SER A 312 -12.13 -21.92 -7.75
C SER A 312 -12.17 -22.33 -6.28
N LYS A 313 -12.07 -23.64 -5.99
CA LYS A 313 -12.02 -24.11 -4.61
C LYS A 313 -10.78 -23.59 -3.87
N LEU A 314 -9.61 -23.65 -4.50
CA LEU A 314 -8.37 -23.10 -3.94
C LEU A 314 -8.54 -21.62 -3.59
N LEU A 315 -9.13 -20.83 -4.48
CA LEU A 315 -9.37 -19.41 -4.26
C LEU A 315 -10.24 -19.18 -3.02
N LEU A 316 -11.33 -19.93 -2.87
CA LEU A 316 -12.21 -19.87 -1.70
C LEU A 316 -11.46 -20.22 -0.39
N ASP A 317 -10.67 -21.31 -0.41
CA ASP A 317 -9.90 -21.77 0.74
C ASP A 317 -8.83 -20.74 1.16
N LEU A 318 -8.13 -20.15 0.18
CA LEU A 318 -7.13 -19.11 0.41
C LEU A 318 -7.75 -17.82 0.94
N ILE A 319 -8.89 -17.39 0.41
CA ILE A 319 -9.61 -16.20 0.90
C ILE A 319 -9.98 -16.39 2.38
N LEU A 320 -10.58 -17.53 2.74
CA LEU A 320 -10.96 -17.82 4.12
C LEU A 320 -9.74 -17.82 5.05
N ARG A 321 -8.66 -18.49 4.64
CA ARG A 321 -7.41 -18.54 5.41
C ARG A 321 -6.83 -17.14 5.59
N TYR A 322 -6.66 -16.37 4.53
CA TYR A 322 -6.04 -15.04 4.60
C TYR A 322 -6.90 -14.02 5.34
N LEU A 323 -8.24 -14.12 5.29
CA LEU A 323 -9.12 -13.35 6.18
C LEU A 323 -8.82 -13.64 7.65
N GLN A 324 -8.74 -14.92 8.03
CA GLN A 324 -8.47 -15.29 9.41
C GLN A 324 -7.05 -14.89 9.87
N ILE A 325 -6.05 -15.00 8.98
CA ILE A 325 -4.68 -14.56 9.26
C ILE A 325 -4.63 -13.05 9.44
N ALA A 326 -5.24 -12.28 8.54
CA ALA A 326 -5.25 -10.83 8.60
C ALA A 326 -5.79 -10.35 9.95
N GLU A 327 -6.91 -10.87 10.41
CA GLU A 327 -7.53 -10.48 11.69
C GLU A 327 -6.65 -10.75 12.92
N CYS A 328 -5.83 -11.79 12.89
CA CYS A 328 -5.02 -12.19 14.05
C CYS A 328 -3.63 -11.56 14.05
N ASN A 329 -3.09 -11.21 12.88
CA ASN A 329 -1.66 -10.91 12.72
C ASN A 329 -1.39 -9.50 12.14
N HIS A 330 -2.41 -8.74 11.74
CA HIS A 330 -2.18 -7.37 11.27
C HIS A 330 -1.87 -6.40 12.40
N LYS A 331 -1.13 -5.34 12.06
CA LYS A 331 -0.86 -4.20 12.94
C LYS A 331 -1.23 -2.92 12.21
N LEU A 332 -1.95 -2.04 12.89
CA LEU A 332 -2.21 -0.70 12.37
C LEU A 332 -0.95 0.16 12.55
N LEU A 333 -0.41 0.65 11.43
CA LEU A 333 0.67 1.63 11.45
C LEU A 333 0.05 3.03 11.60
N ILE A 334 0.14 3.60 12.79
CA ILE A 334 -0.31 4.99 13.02
C ILE A 334 0.82 5.91 12.56
N CYS A 335 0.55 6.76 11.57
CA CYS A 335 1.47 7.82 11.21
C CYS A 335 1.26 8.99 12.16
N ASN A 336 2.16 9.19 13.13
CA ASN A 336 2.25 10.48 13.79
C ASN A 336 2.75 11.49 12.75
N SER A 337 2.08 12.63 12.66
CA SER A 337 2.34 13.69 11.67
C SER A 337 3.69 14.40 11.84
N ASP A 338 4.51 13.99 12.80
CA ASP A 338 5.84 14.54 13.05
C ASP A 338 6.92 13.52 12.69
N ASN A 339 7.49 13.67 11.50
CA ASN A 339 8.73 13.05 11.00
C ASN A 339 8.82 11.51 11.00
N GLY A 340 8.58 10.95 9.81
CA GLY A 340 9.01 9.60 9.45
C GLY A 340 8.14 8.48 10.02
N LEU A 341 8.03 7.38 9.28
CA LEU A 341 7.37 6.16 9.74
C LEU A 341 8.02 5.69 11.05
N LYS A 342 7.36 5.97 12.17
CA LYS A 342 7.65 5.34 13.46
C LYS A 342 6.36 4.66 13.92
N SER A 343 6.17 3.39 13.54
CA SER A 343 5.40 2.52 14.42
C SER A 343 6.32 2.11 15.56
N VAL A 344 6.08 2.68 16.73
CA VAL A 344 6.69 2.20 17.97
C VAL A 344 5.93 0.93 18.35
N MET A 345 6.63 -0.20 18.43
CA MET A 345 6.12 -1.45 18.96
C MET A 345 6.46 -1.55 20.44
#